data_AF-W7XFB5-F1
#
_entry.id   AF-W7XFB5-F1
#
_cell.length_a   1.000
_cell.length_b   1.000
_cell.length_c   1.000
_cell.angle_alpha   90.00
_cell.angle_beta   90.00
_cell.angle_gamma   90.00
#
_symmetry.space_group_name_H-M   'P 1'
#
loop_
_entity.id
_entity.type
_entity.pdbx_description
1 polymer ?
#
loop_
_entity_poly.entity_id
_entity_poly.type
_entity_poly.pdbx_seq_one_letter_code
_entity_poly.pdbx_strand_id
1 'polypeptide(L)'
;MGNINVFQHLNKSIVFTCIISLGFGISAVRCYNDIQKLQKKVTWMEESKFYSPSECSEEFDKLVQQRVKETSQDSQQLTENELLFKKVIVQGAVQCQQPLQSKIDQNVNNLIYRYNFCIVKYSNDELKNIFDFTKFANQKKQNQVCMYVPEFNLVDEKDLEKKIEVCINLEPKICQTSINHYTLRYTDRQLSLLHKFQAKFSTFVNILGMLFQKDKYFSFSKGIEIGFNEHEIGIKSGGTLAIIGDVIYNFQTKELKMINPLTIIGKKADYIRRLITKQKEKKFYFYFFIVISCLSSYYVYNQIKKAQRAGRMLINQQQDSLKNVQKALVKEINDMKCDLCNDQNKQMIYKPCGHLVCCKSCSTSKNIQLCQICNKQITEIVEIYFS
;
A
#
# COMPACT_ATOMS: atom_id res chain seq x y z
N MET A 1 -5.52 -23.44 35.85
CA MET A 1 -4.58 -22.47 35.24
C MET A 1 -4.62 -22.40 33.69
N GLY A 2 -5.37 -23.26 32.96
CA GLY A 2 -5.37 -23.25 31.49
C GLY A 2 -6.08 -22.09 30.78
N ASN A 3 -7.05 -21.41 31.41
CA ASN A 3 -7.89 -20.40 30.73
C ASN A 3 -7.24 -19.02 30.57
N ILE A 4 -6.19 -18.70 31.34
CA ILE A 4 -5.51 -17.39 31.27
C ILE A 4 -4.71 -17.26 29.97
N ASN A 5 -4.15 -18.36 29.46
CA ASN A 5 -3.37 -18.36 28.22
C ASN A 5 -4.21 -18.09 26.96
N VAL A 6 -5.50 -18.45 26.97
CA VAL A 6 -6.41 -18.26 25.82
C VAL A 6 -6.69 -16.76 25.59
N PHE A 7 -6.91 -15.99 26.65
CA PHE A 7 -7.14 -14.55 26.55
C PHE A 7 -5.90 -13.78 26.09
N GLN A 8 -4.70 -14.19 26.55
CA GLN A 8 -3.45 -13.56 26.11
C GLN A 8 -3.16 -13.79 24.62
N HIS A 9 -3.43 -14.98 24.09
CA HIS A 9 -3.27 -15.26 22.66
C HIS A 9 -4.28 -14.52 21.78
N LEU A 10 -5.55 -14.43 22.20
CA LEU A 10 -6.60 -13.68 21.50
C LEU A 10 -6.25 -12.19 21.39
N ASN A 11 -5.74 -11.58 22.47
CA ASN A 11 -5.32 -10.17 22.44
C ASN A 11 -4.20 -9.91 21.44
N LYS A 12 -3.18 -10.78 21.36
CA LYS A 12 -2.09 -10.61 20.40
C LYS A 12 -2.58 -10.67 18.95
N SER A 13 -3.47 -11.62 18.62
CA SER A 13 -4.01 -11.75 17.27
C SER A 13 -4.90 -10.57 16.86
N ILE A 14 -5.72 -10.05 17.76
CA ILE A 14 -6.59 -8.90 17.50
C ILE A 14 -5.74 -7.64 17.29
N VAL A 15 -4.79 -7.37 18.19
CA VAL A 15 -3.88 -6.22 18.09
C VAL A 15 -3.11 -6.25 16.78
N PHE A 16 -2.56 -7.40 16.40
CA PHE A 16 -1.85 -7.56 15.13
C PHE A 16 -2.75 -7.28 13.91
N THR A 17 -3.98 -7.77 13.93
CA THR A 17 -4.94 -7.54 12.82
C THR A 17 -5.36 -6.07 12.74
N CYS A 18 -5.56 -5.39 13.86
CA CYS A 18 -5.84 -3.95 13.90
C CYS A 18 -4.68 -3.11 13.35
N ILE A 19 -3.43 -3.45 13.69
CA ILE A 19 -2.23 -2.79 13.14
C ILE A 19 -2.17 -2.96 11.63
N ILE A 20 -2.44 -4.16 11.11
CA ILE A 20 -2.48 -4.43 9.68
C ILE A 20 -3.58 -3.60 8.99
N SER A 21 -4.79 -3.55 9.58
CA SER A 21 -5.91 -2.77 9.06
C SER A 21 -5.57 -1.27 8.98
N LEU A 22 -4.95 -0.71 10.03
CA LEU A 22 -4.45 0.67 10.03
C LEU A 22 -3.40 0.91 8.93
N GLY A 23 -2.48 -0.03 8.74
CA GLY A 23 -1.48 0.04 7.67
C GLY A 23 -2.11 0.07 6.26
N PHE A 24 -3.15 -0.73 6.04
CA PHE A 24 -3.91 -0.68 4.79
C PHE A 24 -4.71 0.60 4.62
N GLY A 25 -5.29 1.14 5.70
CA GLY A 25 -5.97 2.44 5.70
C GLY A 25 -5.04 3.58 5.24
N ILE A 26 -3.85 3.67 5.83
CA ILE A 26 -2.84 4.68 5.44
C ILE A 26 -2.42 4.48 3.97
N SER A 27 -2.24 3.24 3.53
CA SER A 27 -1.88 2.92 2.14
C SER A 27 -2.98 3.32 1.16
N ALA A 28 -4.26 3.12 1.52
CA ALA A 28 -5.40 3.56 0.73
C ALA A 28 -5.46 5.09 0.60
N VAL A 29 -5.24 5.83 1.70
CA VAL A 29 -5.19 7.31 1.67
C VAL A 29 -4.05 7.81 0.76
N ARG A 30 -2.85 7.23 0.86
CA ARG A 30 -1.74 7.55 -0.05
C ARG A 30 -2.10 7.28 -1.51
N CYS A 31 -2.72 6.13 -1.78
CA CYS A 31 -3.15 5.75 -3.12
C CYS A 31 -4.20 6.72 -3.68
N TYR A 32 -5.14 7.17 -2.85
CA TYR A 32 -6.14 8.17 -3.21
C TYR A 32 -5.51 9.51 -3.61
N ASN A 33 -4.55 10.00 -2.81
CA ASN A 33 -3.82 11.23 -3.12
C ASN A 33 -3.05 11.13 -4.44
N ASP A 34 -2.44 9.98 -4.72
CA ASP A 34 -1.76 9.73 -6.00
C ASP A 34 -2.75 9.72 -7.18
N ILE A 35 -3.93 9.12 -7.01
CA ILE A 35 -5.00 9.13 -8.04
C ILE A 35 -5.43 10.57 -8.33
N GLN A 36 -5.60 11.41 -7.31
CA GLN A 36 -5.96 12.82 -7.48
C GLN A 36 -4.86 13.62 -8.21
N LYS A 37 -3.59 13.38 -7.86
CA LYS A 37 -2.45 13.98 -8.57
C LYS A 37 -2.39 13.54 -10.04
N LEU A 38 -2.66 12.27 -10.32
CA LEU A 38 -2.72 11.76 -11.70
C LEU A 38 -3.89 12.35 -12.47
N GLN A 39 -5.08 12.46 -11.86
CA GLN A 39 -6.25 13.08 -12.48
C GLN A 39 -5.94 14.53 -12.87
N LYS A 40 -5.41 15.35 -11.94
CA LYS A 40 -5.01 16.74 -12.23
C LYS A 40 -4.01 16.83 -13.37
N LYS A 41 -3.05 15.91 -13.44
CA LYS A 41 -2.08 15.84 -14.56
C LYS A 41 -2.74 15.47 -15.89
N VAL A 42 -3.69 14.53 -15.89
CA VAL A 42 -4.44 14.15 -17.09
C VAL A 42 -5.25 15.33 -17.60
N THR A 43 -6.06 15.96 -16.74
CA THR A 43 -6.86 17.13 -17.08
C THR A 43 -6.00 18.28 -17.60
N TRP A 44 -4.89 18.60 -16.92
CA TRP A 44 -3.94 19.61 -17.39
C TRP A 44 -3.36 19.27 -18.76
N MET A 45 -2.99 18.01 -19.01
CA MET A 45 -2.48 17.57 -20.32
C MET A 45 -3.54 17.63 -21.42
N GLU A 46 -4.79 17.31 -21.10
CA GLU A 46 -5.92 17.35 -22.03
C GLU A 46 -6.21 18.79 -22.46
N GLU A 47 -6.33 19.69 -21.48
CA GLU A 47 -6.61 21.13 -21.66
C GLU A 47 -5.43 21.89 -22.28
N SER A 48 -4.18 21.46 -22.05
CA SER A 48 -3.01 22.14 -22.58
C SER A 48 -2.95 22.04 -24.11
N LYS A 49 -2.87 23.21 -24.75
CA LYS A 49 -2.57 23.33 -26.18
C LYS A 49 -1.13 22.91 -26.45
N PHE A 50 -0.92 22.16 -27.53
CA PHE A 50 0.40 21.84 -28.05
C PHE A 50 0.69 22.86 -29.15
N TYR A 51 1.79 23.57 -29.02
CA TYR A 51 2.22 24.57 -30.00
C TYR A 51 3.20 23.93 -30.95
N SER A 52 3.07 24.17 -32.25
CA SER A 52 4.23 24.02 -33.13
C SER A 52 5.23 25.17 -32.89
N PRO A 53 6.49 25.06 -33.35
CA PRO A 53 7.45 26.16 -33.27
C PRO A 53 6.93 27.48 -33.87
N SER A 54 6.22 27.41 -35.01
CA SER A 54 5.63 28.61 -35.65
C SER A 54 4.49 29.20 -34.81
N GLU A 55 3.54 28.38 -34.35
CA GLU A 55 2.45 28.81 -33.48
C GLU A 55 2.96 29.40 -32.15
N CYS A 56 4.06 28.83 -31.62
CA CYS A 56 4.70 29.33 -30.41
C CYS A 56 5.28 30.73 -30.66
N SER A 57 6.01 30.93 -31.77
CA SER A 57 6.52 32.26 -32.17
C SER A 57 5.41 33.29 -32.27
N GLU A 58 4.32 32.97 -32.96
CA GLU A 58 3.19 33.89 -33.13
C GLU A 58 2.52 34.25 -31.80
N GLU A 59 2.39 33.28 -30.89
CA GLU A 59 1.83 33.51 -29.56
C GLU A 59 2.70 34.46 -28.73
N PHE A 60 4.03 34.29 -28.78
CA PHE A 60 4.95 35.21 -28.11
C PHE A 60 4.93 36.61 -28.76
N ASP A 61 4.86 36.69 -30.10
CA ASP A 61 4.73 37.97 -30.80
C ASP A 61 3.45 38.73 -30.40
N LYS A 62 2.34 38.03 -30.19
CA LYS A 62 1.09 38.63 -29.68
C LYS A 62 1.26 39.16 -28.25
N LEU A 63 1.93 38.42 -27.38
CA LEU A 63 2.22 38.85 -26.00
C LEU A 63 3.13 40.08 -25.98
N VAL A 64 4.12 40.12 -26.87
CA VAL A 64 5.01 41.27 -27.05
C VAL A 64 4.20 42.49 -27.47
N GLN A 65 3.35 42.36 -28.50
CA GLN A 65 2.50 43.46 -28.98
C GLN A 65 1.54 43.95 -27.90
N GLN A 66 0.99 43.07 -27.08
CA GLN A 66 0.13 43.43 -25.96
C GLN A 66 0.90 44.24 -24.91
N ARG A 67 2.08 43.78 -24.50
CA ARG A 67 2.94 44.51 -23.54
C ARG A 67 3.39 45.87 -24.06
N VAL A 68 3.73 45.97 -25.35
CA VAL A 68 4.11 47.25 -25.97
C VAL A 68 2.93 48.24 -25.91
N LYS A 69 1.70 47.78 -26.15
CA LYS A 69 0.49 48.62 -26.01
C LYS A 69 0.26 49.07 -24.58
N GLU A 70 0.40 48.16 -23.60
CA GLU A 70 0.25 48.47 -22.18
C GLU A 70 1.33 49.46 -21.70
N THR A 71 2.57 49.31 -22.16
CA THR A 71 3.69 50.18 -21.75
C THR A 71 3.65 51.53 -22.45
N SER A 72 3.09 51.66 -23.65
CA SER A 72 3.02 52.95 -24.36
C SER A 72 2.21 54.04 -23.64
N GLN A 73 1.49 53.70 -22.56
CA GLN A 73 0.82 54.66 -21.67
C GLN A 73 1.73 55.22 -20.57
N ASP A 74 2.80 54.51 -20.21
CA ASP A 74 3.81 54.93 -19.24
C ASP A 74 5.15 55.12 -19.97
N SER A 75 5.64 56.35 -20.06
CA SER A 75 6.77 56.78 -20.92
C SER A 75 8.15 56.19 -20.55
N GLN A 76 8.21 55.05 -19.86
CA GLN A 76 9.44 54.36 -19.51
C GLN A 76 9.85 53.39 -20.63
N GLN A 77 11.05 53.62 -21.16
CA GLN A 77 11.68 52.80 -22.19
C GLN A 77 11.71 51.33 -21.76
N LEU A 78 11.03 50.46 -22.52
CA LEU A 78 11.22 49.01 -22.44
C LEU A 78 12.71 48.73 -22.59
N THR A 79 13.33 48.24 -21.51
CA THR A 79 14.75 47.91 -21.54
C THR A 79 14.97 46.82 -22.57
N GLU A 80 15.88 47.05 -23.52
CA GLU A 80 16.12 46.23 -24.71
C GLU A 80 16.46 44.75 -24.44
N ASN A 81 16.66 44.35 -23.18
CA ASN A 81 17.04 43.00 -22.75
C ASN A 81 15.91 42.23 -22.04
N GLU A 82 14.65 42.65 -22.18
CA GLU A 82 13.56 41.92 -21.54
C GLU A 82 13.42 40.51 -22.16
N LEU A 83 13.33 39.48 -21.32
CA LEU A 83 13.11 38.10 -21.74
C LEU A 83 11.72 37.67 -21.32
N LEU A 84 10.97 37.08 -22.25
CA LEU A 84 9.66 36.51 -21.96
C LEU A 84 9.80 35.04 -21.63
N PHE A 85 9.27 34.63 -20.48
CA PHE A 85 9.22 33.24 -20.04
C PHE A 85 7.77 32.77 -20.04
N LYS A 86 7.49 31.69 -20.76
CA LYS A 86 6.19 31.02 -20.69
C LYS A 86 6.38 29.51 -20.69
N LYS A 87 5.70 28.86 -19.75
CA LYS A 87 5.64 27.40 -19.70
C LYS A 87 4.69 26.90 -20.77
N VAL A 88 5.21 26.15 -21.73
CA VAL A 88 4.44 25.65 -22.88
C VAL A 88 4.79 24.20 -23.19
N ILE A 89 3.95 23.58 -24.02
CA ILE A 89 4.22 22.27 -24.62
C ILE A 89 4.45 22.51 -26.10
N VAL A 90 5.68 22.30 -26.56
CA VAL A 90 6.06 22.50 -27.96
C VAL A 90 6.21 21.15 -28.63
N GLN A 91 5.57 20.95 -29.77
CA GLN A 91 5.70 19.75 -30.60
C GLN A 91 6.33 20.10 -31.94
N GLY A 92 7.40 19.41 -32.31
CA GLY A 92 8.09 19.61 -33.59
C GLY A 92 8.95 18.42 -33.99
N ALA A 93 9.45 18.45 -35.22
CA ALA A 93 10.42 17.47 -35.69
C ALA A 93 11.81 17.79 -35.12
N VAL A 94 12.52 16.77 -34.67
CA VAL A 94 13.83 16.94 -34.03
C VAL A 94 14.93 17.08 -35.09
N GLN A 95 15.60 18.23 -35.14
CA GLN A 95 16.78 18.44 -35.98
C GLN A 95 18.03 18.59 -35.13
N CYS A 96 19.06 17.80 -35.43
CA CYS A 96 20.32 17.82 -34.70
C CYS A 96 21.50 17.89 -35.67
N GLN A 97 22.47 18.75 -35.40
CA GLN A 97 23.67 18.89 -36.23
C GLN A 97 24.69 17.77 -35.97
N GLN A 98 24.78 17.31 -34.72
CA GLN A 98 25.74 16.30 -34.28
C GLN A 98 25.01 15.16 -33.57
N PRO A 99 24.26 14.32 -34.32
CA PRO A 99 23.58 13.20 -33.71
C PRO A 99 24.56 12.15 -33.16
N LEU A 100 24.13 11.46 -32.12
CA LEU A 100 24.78 10.30 -31.55
C LEU A 100 24.62 9.09 -32.49
N GLN A 101 25.68 8.31 -32.63
CA GLN A 101 25.62 7.00 -33.27
C GLN A 101 25.17 5.93 -32.27
N SER A 102 24.38 4.97 -32.73
CA SER A 102 24.04 3.79 -31.95
C SER A 102 25.29 2.96 -31.65
N LYS A 103 25.38 2.39 -30.45
CA LYS A 103 26.48 1.48 -30.08
C LYS A 103 26.20 0.07 -30.59
N ILE A 104 24.93 -0.32 -30.68
CA ILE A 104 24.51 -1.68 -31.02
C ILE A 104 24.22 -1.83 -32.53
N ASP A 105 23.50 -0.89 -33.13
CA ASP A 105 23.13 -0.93 -34.56
C ASP A 105 23.89 0.15 -35.35
N GLN A 106 24.99 -0.24 -36.01
CA GLN A 106 25.85 0.70 -36.73
C GLN A 106 25.12 1.48 -37.84
N ASN A 107 23.97 1.01 -38.31
CA ASN A 107 23.16 1.69 -39.34
C ASN A 107 22.38 2.89 -38.79
N VAL A 108 22.25 3.02 -37.46
CA VAL A 108 21.53 4.11 -36.82
C VAL A 108 22.54 5.14 -36.32
N ASN A 109 22.70 6.22 -37.08
CA ASN A 109 23.63 7.31 -36.82
C ASN A 109 22.95 8.65 -36.48
N ASN A 110 21.66 8.63 -36.19
CA ASN A 110 20.83 9.83 -36.05
C ASN A 110 20.12 9.93 -34.70
N LEU A 111 20.75 9.62 -33.56
CA LEU A 111 20.10 9.68 -32.24
C LEU A 111 20.37 11.02 -31.52
N ILE A 112 19.37 11.65 -30.91
CA ILE A 112 19.58 12.80 -30.00
C ILE A 112 19.70 12.36 -28.53
N TYR A 113 19.23 11.16 -28.23
CA TYR A 113 19.25 10.56 -26.91
C TYR A 113 19.58 9.08 -27.06
N ARG A 114 20.49 8.58 -26.24
CA ARG A 114 20.92 7.18 -26.21
C ARG A 114 21.07 6.74 -24.76
N TYR A 115 20.31 5.72 -24.38
CA TYR A 115 20.36 5.10 -23.07
C TYR A 115 20.65 3.62 -23.22
N ASN A 116 21.83 3.23 -22.72
CA ASN A 116 22.35 1.88 -22.79
C ASN A 116 22.32 1.25 -21.41
N PHE A 117 21.78 0.03 -21.34
CA PHE A 117 21.76 -0.74 -20.11
C PHE A 117 21.91 -2.22 -20.40
N CYS A 118 22.52 -2.92 -19.45
CA CYS A 118 22.77 -4.34 -19.52
C CYS A 118 21.85 -5.06 -18.51
N ILE A 119 21.10 -6.06 -18.98
CA ILE A 119 20.34 -6.95 -18.11
C ILE A 119 21.06 -8.30 -18.08
N VAL A 120 21.57 -8.67 -16.92
CA VAL A 120 22.12 -10.00 -16.69
C VAL A 120 20.98 -11.02 -16.75
N LYS A 121 21.10 -12.00 -17.64
CA LYS A 121 20.14 -13.08 -17.87
C LYS A 121 20.55 -14.28 -17.03
N TYR A 122 19.65 -14.75 -16.20
CA TYR A 122 19.84 -15.93 -15.38
C TYR A 122 19.00 -17.11 -15.86
N SER A 123 19.42 -18.32 -15.49
CA SER A 123 18.73 -19.56 -15.88
C SER A 123 17.29 -19.67 -15.43
N ASN A 124 16.92 -18.98 -14.35
CA ASN A 124 15.56 -19.02 -13.82
C ASN A 124 14.70 -17.84 -14.31
N ASP A 125 15.22 -16.94 -15.16
CA ASP A 125 14.47 -15.76 -15.60
C ASP A 125 13.30 -16.12 -16.54
N GLU A 126 13.38 -17.24 -17.27
CA GLU A 126 12.26 -17.74 -18.10
C GLU A 126 11.01 -18.03 -17.26
N LEU A 127 11.18 -18.58 -16.05
CA LEU A 127 10.07 -18.80 -15.13
C LEU A 127 9.55 -17.51 -14.51
N LYS A 128 10.42 -16.52 -14.25
CA LYS A 128 9.99 -15.22 -13.70
C LYS A 128 9.22 -14.38 -14.72
N ASN A 129 9.58 -14.45 -16.00
CA ASN A 129 8.91 -13.69 -17.06
C ASN A 129 7.44 -14.09 -17.23
N ILE A 130 7.05 -15.33 -16.86
CA ILE A 130 5.64 -15.75 -16.83
C ILE A 130 4.84 -14.97 -15.77
N PHE A 131 5.49 -14.52 -14.69
CA PHE A 131 4.80 -13.95 -13.53
C PHE A 131 5.03 -12.44 -13.31
N ASP A 132 5.94 -11.77 -14.02
CA ASP A 132 6.39 -10.41 -13.63
C ASP A 132 6.68 -9.46 -14.81
N PHE A 133 5.68 -9.18 -15.66
CA PHE A 133 5.79 -8.24 -16.78
C PHE A 133 6.10 -6.78 -16.39
N THR A 134 5.89 -6.38 -15.13
CA THR A 134 5.96 -4.97 -14.70
C THR A 134 7.33 -4.56 -14.13
N LYS A 135 8.26 -5.50 -13.89
CA LYS A 135 9.49 -5.23 -13.12
C LYS A 135 10.73 -4.79 -13.90
N PHE A 136 10.68 -4.71 -15.23
CA PHE A 136 11.82 -4.18 -16.02
C PHE A 136 12.20 -2.73 -15.65
N ALA A 137 11.27 -1.96 -15.05
CA ALA A 137 11.53 -0.59 -14.63
C ALA A 137 12.35 -0.46 -13.32
N ASN A 138 12.34 -1.47 -12.45
CA ASN A 138 12.86 -1.36 -11.07
C ASN A 138 14.07 -2.27 -10.78
N GLN A 139 14.51 -3.11 -11.71
CA GLN A 139 15.77 -3.82 -11.51
C GLN A 139 16.92 -2.80 -11.44
N LYS A 140 17.79 -2.94 -10.45
CA LYS A 140 19.05 -2.17 -10.37
C LYS A 140 19.86 -2.51 -11.62
N LYS A 141 19.71 -1.71 -12.68
CA LYS A 141 20.43 -1.93 -13.93
C LYS A 141 21.89 -1.60 -13.64
N GLN A 142 22.76 -2.59 -13.77
CA GLN A 142 24.20 -2.39 -13.71
C GLN A 142 24.65 -1.71 -15.01
N ASN A 143 25.68 -0.87 -14.94
CA ASN A 143 26.32 -0.23 -16.09
C ASN A 143 25.35 0.59 -16.97
N GLN A 144 24.63 1.53 -16.37
CA GLN A 144 23.80 2.47 -17.10
C GLN A 144 24.68 3.58 -17.67
N VAL A 145 24.63 3.77 -18.98
CA VAL A 145 25.27 4.92 -19.64
C VAL A 145 24.19 5.69 -20.38
N CYS A 146 23.95 6.92 -19.93
CA CYS A 146 23.02 7.85 -20.52
C CYS A 146 23.83 8.90 -21.28
N MET A 147 23.53 9.09 -22.57
CA MET A 147 24.12 10.13 -23.39
C MET A 147 23.02 10.87 -24.13
N TYR A 148 23.15 12.19 -24.19
CA TYR A 148 22.23 13.07 -24.89
C TYR A 148 23.02 14.16 -25.61
N VAL A 149 22.45 14.65 -26.71
CA VAL A 149 22.99 15.84 -27.36
C VAL A 149 22.57 17.05 -26.53
N PRO A 150 23.50 17.93 -26.12
CA PRO A 150 23.18 19.08 -25.29
C PRO A 150 22.26 20.07 -25.99
N GLU A 151 22.40 20.21 -27.31
CA GLU A 151 21.67 21.20 -28.12
C GLU A 151 21.06 20.55 -29.36
N PHE A 152 19.77 20.80 -29.58
CA PHE A 152 19.08 20.41 -30.81
C PHE A 152 17.91 21.36 -31.07
N ASN A 153 17.38 21.34 -32.28
CA ASN A 153 16.26 22.20 -32.68
C ASN A 153 14.98 21.37 -32.79
N LEU A 154 13.86 21.94 -32.35
CA LEU A 154 12.53 21.53 -32.77
C LEU A 154 12.11 22.40 -33.95
N VAL A 155 11.90 21.82 -35.12
CA VAL A 155 11.43 22.52 -36.32
C VAL A 155 9.97 22.20 -36.59
N ASP A 156 9.26 23.15 -37.19
CA ASP A 156 7.91 22.88 -37.70
C ASP A 156 8.00 21.95 -38.92
N GLU A 157 7.00 21.09 -39.09
CA GLU A 157 6.92 20.20 -40.27
C GLU A 157 6.58 21.02 -41.53
N LYS A 158 5.90 22.17 -41.38
CA LYS A 158 5.50 23.03 -42.50
C LYS A 158 6.50 24.15 -42.81
N ASP A 159 7.23 24.60 -41.80
CA ASP A 159 8.14 25.75 -41.88
C ASP A 159 9.45 25.44 -41.15
N LEU A 160 10.46 25.04 -41.91
CA LEU A 160 11.76 24.66 -41.38
C LEU A 160 12.57 25.84 -40.82
N GLU A 161 12.20 27.09 -41.16
CA GLU A 161 12.88 28.28 -40.64
C GLU A 161 12.45 28.56 -39.20
N LYS A 162 11.20 28.24 -38.86
CA LYS A 162 10.66 28.36 -37.51
C LYS A 162 11.13 27.19 -36.65
N LYS A 163 12.11 27.47 -35.80
CA LYS A 163 12.70 26.51 -34.89
C LYS A 163 12.77 27.01 -33.46
N ILE A 164 12.72 26.08 -32.51
CA ILE A 164 13.03 26.33 -31.11
C ILE A 164 14.31 25.59 -30.77
N GLU A 165 15.31 26.31 -30.31
CA GLU A 165 16.55 25.72 -29.81
C GLU A 165 16.31 25.13 -28.42
N VAL A 166 16.63 23.86 -28.23
CA VAL A 166 16.45 23.15 -26.96
C VAL A 166 17.81 22.83 -26.38
N CYS A 167 18.10 23.40 -25.21
CA CYS A 167 19.34 23.21 -24.48
C CYS A 167 19.10 22.32 -23.24
N ILE A 168 19.76 21.16 -23.19
CA ILE A 168 19.70 20.20 -22.09
C ILE A 168 20.99 20.32 -21.27
N ASN A 169 20.93 20.99 -20.13
CA ASN A 169 22.04 21.02 -19.16
C ASN A 169 21.85 20.01 -18.03
N LEU A 170 20.60 19.63 -17.75
CA LEU A 170 20.22 18.65 -16.73
C LEU A 170 19.50 17.46 -17.37
N GLU A 171 19.68 16.26 -16.82
CA GLU A 171 19.04 15.04 -17.35
C GLU A 171 17.50 15.19 -17.34
N PRO A 172 16.86 15.26 -18.52
CA PRO A 172 15.44 15.52 -18.61
C PRO A 172 14.66 14.25 -18.29
N LYS A 173 13.43 14.41 -17.77
CA LYS A 173 12.54 13.26 -17.61
C LYS A 173 12.02 12.81 -18.97
N ILE A 174 12.55 11.69 -19.45
CA ILE A 174 12.12 11.13 -20.74
C ILE A 174 10.98 10.14 -20.52
N CYS A 175 9.86 10.38 -21.21
CA CYS A 175 8.78 9.42 -21.24
C CYS A 175 9.14 8.23 -22.15
N GLN A 176 8.74 7.02 -21.75
CA GLN A 176 8.93 5.82 -22.58
C GLN A 176 8.26 5.92 -23.94
N THR A 177 7.19 6.71 -24.07
CA THR A 177 6.49 6.92 -25.34
C THR A 177 7.27 7.78 -26.34
N SER A 178 8.35 8.44 -25.90
CA SER A 178 9.25 9.23 -26.74
C SER A 178 10.30 8.37 -27.44
N ILE A 179 10.47 7.12 -27.00
CA ILE A 179 11.46 6.20 -27.52
C ILE A 179 10.99 5.69 -28.87
N ASN A 180 11.76 5.95 -29.92
CA ASN A 180 11.52 5.49 -31.28
C ASN A 180 12.65 4.58 -31.82
N HIS A 181 13.73 4.42 -31.05
CA HIS A 181 14.79 3.44 -31.31
C HIS A 181 14.89 2.46 -30.15
N TYR A 182 14.83 1.18 -30.49
CA TYR A 182 15.05 0.08 -29.57
C TYR A 182 15.87 -0.98 -30.30
N THR A 183 17.07 -1.24 -29.79
CA THR A 183 17.94 -2.30 -30.29
C THR A 183 18.34 -3.21 -29.15
N LEU A 184 18.41 -4.50 -29.45
CA LEU A 184 18.72 -5.53 -28.49
C LEU A 184 19.82 -6.43 -29.05
N ARG A 185 20.88 -6.60 -28.28
CA ARG A 185 21.94 -7.56 -28.54
C ARG A 185 21.97 -8.61 -27.45
N TYR A 186 21.89 -9.86 -27.86
CA TYR A 186 21.99 -11.01 -26.97
C TYR A 186 23.43 -11.49 -26.93
N THR A 187 23.97 -11.67 -25.74
CA THR A 187 25.23 -12.37 -25.52
C THR A 187 24.96 -13.54 -24.59
N ASP A 188 24.76 -14.72 -25.18
CA ASP A 188 24.59 -15.96 -24.41
C ASP A 188 25.95 -16.64 -24.26
N ARG A 189 26.30 -17.01 -23.03
CA ARG A 189 27.45 -17.88 -22.75
C ARG A 189 27.05 -19.31 -23.08
N GLN A 190 27.88 -20.03 -23.82
CA GLN A 190 27.69 -21.46 -23.97
C GLN A 190 27.88 -22.16 -22.62
N LEU A 191 26.77 -22.64 -22.06
CA LEU A 191 26.78 -23.38 -20.81
C LEU A 191 27.31 -24.79 -21.03
N SER A 192 28.28 -25.20 -20.23
CA SER A 192 28.65 -26.61 -20.12
C SER A 192 27.47 -27.45 -19.62
N LEU A 193 27.50 -28.76 -19.91
CA LEU A 193 26.47 -29.70 -19.45
C LEU A 193 26.25 -29.62 -17.92
N LEU A 194 27.33 -29.44 -17.15
CA LEU A 194 27.25 -29.31 -15.70
C LEU A 194 26.47 -28.05 -15.26
N HIS A 195 26.72 -26.90 -15.88
CA HIS A 195 25.97 -25.68 -15.58
C HIS A 195 24.50 -25.80 -16.00
N LYS A 196 24.21 -26.48 -17.13
CA LYS A 196 22.81 -26.77 -17.53
C LYS A 196 22.10 -27.63 -16.48
N PHE A 197 22.80 -28.62 -15.91
CA PHE A 197 22.27 -29.45 -14.84
C PHE A 197 22.03 -28.63 -13.56
N GLN A 198 23.02 -27.86 -13.11
CA GLN A 198 22.91 -27.02 -11.91
C GLN A 198 21.79 -25.97 -12.04
N ALA A 199 21.61 -25.38 -13.22
CA ALA A 199 20.52 -24.46 -13.53
C ALA A 199 19.16 -25.15 -13.33
N LYS A 200 18.93 -26.30 -14.00
CA LYS A 200 17.70 -27.08 -13.86
C LYS A 200 17.46 -27.55 -12.43
N PHE A 201 18.51 -27.95 -11.73
CA PHE A 201 18.44 -28.35 -10.33
C PHE A 201 18.03 -27.18 -9.42
N SER A 202 18.63 -26.00 -9.60
CA SER A 202 18.22 -24.79 -8.87
C SER A 202 16.76 -24.42 -9.15
N THR A 203 16.32 -24.54 -10.41
CA THR A 203 14.92 -24.33 -10.77
C THR A 203 14.00 -25.29 -10.03
N PHE A 204 14.35 -26.58 -10.01
CA PHE A 204 13.59 -27.62 -9.33
C PHE A 204 13.50 -27.39 -7.81
N VAL A 205 14.62 -27.02 -7.17
CA VAL A 205 14.66 -26.67 -5.74
C VAL A 205 13.76 -25.46 -5.44
N ASN A 206 13.75 -24.43 -6.30
CA ASN A 206 12.88 -23.28 -6.14
C ASN A 206 11.39 -23.67 -6.26
N ILE A 207 11.04 -24.54 -7.22
CA ILE A 207 9.66 -25.05 -7.37
C ILE A 207 9.24 -25.86 -6.14
N LEU A 208 10.10 -26.74 -5.63
CA LEU A 208 9.84 -27.46 -4.37
C LEU A 208 9.66 -26.49 -3.20
N GLY A 209 10.52 -25.48 -3.08
CA GLY A 209 10.39 -24.44 -2.05
C GLY A 209 9.04 -23.74 -2.08
N MET A 210 8.51 -23.43 -3.27
CA MET A 210 7.16 -22.85 -3.42
C MET A 210 6.05 -23.80 -2.96
N LEU A 211 6.22 -25.11 -3.13
CA LEU A 211 5.23 -26.10 -2.72
C LEU A 211 5.24 -26.35 -1.21
N PHE A 212 6.42 -26.29 -0.57
CA PHE A 212 6.58 -26.67 0.84
C PHE A 212 6.60 -25.50 1.83
N GLN A 213 6.87 -24.27 1.41
CA GLN A 213 6.86 -23.10 2.29
C GLN A 213 5.91 -22.01 1.78
N LYS A 214 4.82 -21.78 2.55
CA LYS A 214 3.81 -20.74 2.30
C LYS A 214 4.26 -19.32 2.67
N ASP A 215 5.46 -19.15 3.21
CA ASP A 215 5.93 -17.87 3.75
C ASP A 215 6.75 -17.06 2.74
N LYS A 216 6.43 -15.77 2.69
CA LYS A 216 6.76 -14.77 1.65
C LYS A 216 8.24 -14.36 1.52
N TYR A 217 9.18 -15.07 2.13
CA TYR A 217 10.56 -14.58 2.28
C TYR A 217 11.65 -15.43 1.64
N PHE A 218 11.31 -16.47 0.88
CA PHE A 218 12.34 -17.19 0.13
C PHE A 218 12.79 -16.33 -1.06
N SER A 219 13.94 -15.66 -0.92
CA SER A 219 14.56 -14.94 -2.03
C SER A 219 15.00 -15.97 -3.05
N PHE A 220 14.21 -16.15 -4.11
CA PHE A 220 14.53 -17.08 -5.20
C PHE A 220 15.98 -16.90 -5.63
N SER A 221 16.76 -17.99 -5.59
CA SER A 221 18.07 -17.97 -6.24
C SER A 221 17.84 -17.56 -7.69
N LYS A 222 18.51 -16.50 -8.12
CA LYS A 222 18.34 -15.97 -9.48
C LYS A 222 18.71 -17.02 -10.53
N GLY A 223 19.46 -18.05 -10.14
CA GLY A 223 19.97 -19.10 -11.00
C GLY A 223 21.43 -18.82 -11.33
N ILE A 224 21.93 -19.51 -12.35
CA ILE A 224 23.27 -19.26 -12.89
C ILE A 224 23.16 -18.16 -13.94
N GLU A 225 24.11 -17.23 -13.93
CA GLU A 225 24.25 -16.24 -15.00
C GLU A 225 24.55 -16.94 -16.33
N ILE A 226 23.59 -16.86 -17.26
CA ILE A 226 23.69 -17.47 -18.60
C ILE A 226 24.33 -16.48 -19.58
N GLY A 227 24.18 -15.19 -19.34
CA GLY A 227 24.67 -14.16 -20.23
C GLY A 227 24.05 -12.82 -19.91
N PHE A 228 24.03 -11.94 -20.89
CA PHE A 228 23.44 -10.63 -20.73
C PHE A 228 22.78 -10.13 -22.01
N ASN A 229 21.73 -9.35 -21.81
CA ASN A 229 21.00 -8.64 -22.84
C ASN A 229 21.41 -7.17 -22.78
N GLU A 230 22.10 -6.71 -23.82
CA GLU A 230 22.37 -5.28 -23.98
C GLU A 230 21.18 -4.63 -24.69
N HIS A 231 20.57 -3.67 -24.00
CA HIS A 231 19.48 -2.89 -24.53
C HIS A 231 19.99 -1.48 -24.80
N GLU A 232 19.74 -1.01 -26.02
CA GLU A 232 19.90 0.37 -26.40
C GLU A 232 18.54 0.97 -26.72
N ILE A 233 18.25 2.09 -26.08
CA ILE A 233 17.03 2.86 -26.23
C ILE A 233 17.42 4.26 -26.68
N GLY A 234 16.70 4.82 -27.65
CA GLY A 234 17.01 6.17 -28.11
C GLY A 234 15.86 6.94 -28.74
N ILE A 235 16.13 8.22 -28.97
CA ILE A 235 15.25 9.14 -29.70
C ILE A 235 16.01 9.54 -30.98
N LYS A 236 15.48 9.17 -32.15
CA LYS A 236 15.99 9.52 -33.47
C LYS A 236 15.66 10.97 -33.82
N SER A 237 16.64 11.67 -34.39
CA SER A 237 16.47 12.90 -35.15
C SER A 237 15.58 12.63 -36.38
N GLY A 238 14.77 13.62 -36.73
CA GLY A 238 13.69 13.56 -37.72
C GLY A 238 12.36 13.11 -37.12
N GLY A 239 12.35 12.49 -35.94
CA GLY A 239 11.11 12.12 -35.26
C GLY A 239 10.37 13.33 -34.69
N THR A 240 9.04 13.29 -34.72
CA THR A 240 8.19 14.27 -34.03
C THR A 240 8.23 14.02 -32.51
N LEU A 241 8.55 15.04 -31.75
CA LEU A 241 8.68 15.02 -30.30
C LEU A 241 7.88 16.18 -29.71
N ALA A 242 7.30 16.01 -28.52
CA ALA A 242 6.79 17.14 -27.77
C ALA A 242 7.56 17.33 -26.46
N ILE A 243 7.87 18.57 -26.13
CA ILE A 243 8.70 18.92 -24.99
C ILE A 243 7.92 19.91 -24.12
N ILE A 244 7.90 19.60 -22.83
CA ILE A 244 7.29 20.44 -21.79
C ILE A 244 8.42 21.20 -21.11
N GLY A 245 8.38 22.53 -21.13
CA GLY A 245 9.40 23.36 -20.53
C GLY A 245 9.05 24.84 -20.57
N ASP A 246 9.93 25.65 -20.00
CA ASP A 246 9.83 27.10 -20.07
C ASP A 246 10.54 27.55 -21.35
N VAL A 247 9.80 28.23 -22.22
CA VAL A 247 10.35 28.83 -23.45
C VAL A 247 10.69 30.28 -23.17
N ILE A 248 11.90 30.65 -23.57
CA ILE A 248 12.49 31.97 -23.50
C ILE A 248 12.41 32.57 -24.89
N TYR A 249 11.75 33.71 -25.01
CA TYR A 249 11.70 34.49 -26.25
C TYR A 249 12.56 35.75 -26.12
N ASN A 250 13.49 35.92 -27.05
CA ASN A 250 14.31 37.11 -27.16
C ASN A 250 13.67 38.09 -28.17
N PHE A 251 13.36 39.31 -27.73
CA PHE A 251 12.65 40.29 -28.54
C PHE A 251 13.49 40.83 -29.71
N GLN A 252 14.82 40.94 -29.52
CA GLN A 252 15.72 41.49 -30.53
C GLN A 252 15.97 40.48 -31.64
N THR A 253 16.35 39.26 -31.26
CA THR A 253 16.72 38.21 -32.23
C THR A 253 15.50 37.47 -32.76
N LYS A 254 14.35 37.59 -32.08
CA LYS A 254 13.13 36.79 -32.32
C LYS A 254 13.38 35.28 -32.21
N GLU A 255 14.41 34.90 -31.47
CA GLU A 255 14.76 33.50 -31.25
C GLU A 255 13.99 32.94 -30.05
N LEU A 256 13.55 31.69 -30.21
CA LEU A 256 12.95 30.89 -29.15
C LEU A 256 13.96 29.88 -28.64
N LYS A 257 14.21 29.88 -27.33
CA LYS A 257 15.08 28.92 -26.67
C LYS A 257 14.36 28.24 -25.51
N MET A 258 14.55 26.94 -25.34
CA MET A 258 14.06 26.17 -24.21
C MET A 258 15.25 25.62 -23.44
N ILE A 259 15.49 26.15 -22.24
CA ILE A 259 16.60 25.72 -21.39
C ILE A 259 16.06 24.75 -20.32
N ASN A 260 16.68 23.58 -20.20
CA ASN A 260 16.34 22.55 -19.22
C ASN A 260 14.87 22.09 -19.28
N PRO A 261 14.47 21.40 -20.37
CA PRO A 261 13.11 20.91 -20.49
C PRO A 261 12.71 20.01 -19.32
N LEU A 262 11.50 20.22 -18.78
CA LEU A 262 10.98 19.47 -17.64
C LEU A 262 10.71 18.01 -18.00
N THR A 263 10.14 17.76 -19.17
CA THR A 263 9.78 16.42 -19.63
C THR A 263 9.75 16.35 -21.14
N ILE A 264 10.34 15.30 -21.69
CA ILE A 264 10.31 14.97 -23.10
C ILE A 264 9.28 13.85 -23.32
N ILE A 265 8.26 14.11 -24.14
CA ILE A 265 7.19 13.19 -24.49
C ILE A 265 7.18 12.89 -26.00
N GLY A 266 6.71 11.72 -26.40
CA GLY A 266 6.42 11.42 -27.80
C GLY A 266 5.10 12.06 -28.21
N LYS A 267 4.12 11.25 -28.62
CA LYS A 267 2.78 11.73 -28.95
C LYS A 267 1.96 12.08 -27.70
N LYS A 268 1.18 13.17 -27.76
CA LYS A 268 0.23 13.60 -26.72
C LYS A 268 -0.69 12.46 -26.26
N ALA A 269 -1.33 11.81 -27.23
CA ALA A 269 -2.31 10.76 -26.98
C ALA A 269 -1.71 9.56 -26.21
N ASP A 270 -0.50 9.14 -26.57
CA ASP A 270 0.17 8.01 -25.92
C ASP A 270 0.58 8.34 -24.49
N TYR A 271 1.01 9.59 -24.24
CA TYR A 271 1.31 10.04 -22.89
C TYR A 271 0.06 10.09 -22.00
N ILE A 272 -1.04 10.65 -22.50
CA ILE A 272 -2.34 10.68 -21.79
C ILE A 272 -2.82 9.25 -21.51
N ARG A 273 -2.79 8.36 -22.52
CA ARG A 273 -3.18 6.95 -22.35
C ARG A 273 -2.35 6.26 -21.27
N ARG A 274 -1.05 6.55 -21.20
CA ARG A 274 -0.16 6.04 -20.13
C ARG A 274 -0.53 6.58 -18.76
N LEU A 275 -0.84 7.88 -18.64
CA LEU A 275 -1.30 8.48 -17.38
C LEU A 275 -2.62 7.87 -16.91
N ILE A 276 -3.58 7.69 -17.81
CA ILE A 276 -4.87 7.03 -17.52
C ILE A 276 -4.64 5.58 -17.09
N THR A 277 -3.74 4.85 -17.75
CA THR A 277 -3.42 3.47 -17.37
C THR A 277 -2.82 3.39 -15.96
N LYS A 278 -1.86 4.27 -15.64
CA LYS A 278 -1.33 4.39 -14.26
C LYS A 278 -2.41 4.76 -13.26
N GLN A 279 -3.34 5.61 -13.64
CA GLN A 279 -4.46 5.96 -12.78
C GLN A 279 -5.39 4.76 -12.52
N LYS A 280 -5.73 3.99 -13.56
CA LYS A 280 -6.52 2.75 -13.42
C LYS A 280 -5.83 1.73 -12.53
N GLU A 281 -4.52 1.55 -12.69
CA GLU A 281 -3.71 0.69 -11.83
C GLU A 281 -3.77 1.13 -10.36
N LYS A 282 -3.61 2.43 -10.09
CA LYS A 282 -3.74 2.97 -8.73
C LYS A 282 -5.16 2.85 -8.18
N LYS A 283 -6.20 3.06 -9.00
CA LYS A 283 -7.59 2.81 -8.60
C LYS A 283 -7.80 1.35 -8.21
N PHE A 284 -7.25 0.41 -8.98
CA PHE A 284 -7.28 -1.01 -8.66
C PHE A 284 -6.66 -1.29 -7.28
N TYR A 285 -5.44 -0.80 -7.01
CA TYR A 285 -4.80 -0.98 -5.70
C TYR A 285 -5.61 -0.33 -4.56
N PHE A 286 -6.21 0.83 -4.79
CA PHE A 286 -7.07 1.50 -3.82
C PHE A 286 -8.28 0.62 -3.44
N TYR A 287 -9.01 0.10 -4.42
CA TYR A 287 -10.14 -0.82 -4.15
C TYR A 287 -9.68 -2.11 -3.48
N PHE A 288 -8.53 -2.65 -3.91
CA PHE A 288 -7.93 -3.83 -3.28
C PHE A 288 -7.64 -3.62 -1.79
N PHE A 289 -7.07 -2.47 -1.40
CA PHE A 289 -6.85 -2.15 0.00
C PHE A 289 -8.14 -1.95 0.80
N ILE A 290 -9.18 -1.36 0.19
CA ILE A 290 -10.51 -1.25 0.84
C ILE A 290 -11.08 -2.63 1.13
N VAL A 291 -11.06 -3.54 0.14
CA VAL A 291 -11.59 -4.90 0.30
C VAL A 291 -10.85 -5.65 1.40
N ILE A 292 -9.51 -5.61 1.42
CA ILE A 292 -8.73 -6.24 2.49
C ILE A 292 -9.04 -5.62 3.85
N SER A 293 -9.18 -4.29 3.92
CA SER A 293 -9.54 -3.60 5.15
C SER A 293 -10.90 -4.09 5.67
N CYS A 294 -11.92 -4.15 4.81
CA CYS A 294 -13.24 -4.66 5.16
C CYS A 294 -13.21 -6.11 5.66
N LEU A 295 -12.46 -6.99 4.97
CA LEU A 295 -12.30 -8.40 5.38
C LEU A 295 -11.59 -8.52 6.74
N SER A 296 -10.56 -7.70 6.98
CA SER A 296 -9.86 -7.68 8.27
C SER A 296 -10.76 -7.20 9.40
N SER A 297 -11.55 -6.14 9.18
CA SER A 297 -12.52 -5.63 10.16
C SER A 297 -13.62 -6.64 10.46
N TYR A 298 -14.12 -7.35 9.43
CA TYR A 298 -15.10 -8.42 9.61
C TYR A 298 -14.54 -9.59 10.43
N TYR A 299 -13.28 -9.99 10.18
CA TYR A 299 -12.59 -11.00 10.97
C TYR A 299 -12.47 -10.60 12.45
N VAL A 300 -12.01 -9.36 12.71
CA VAL A 300 -11.90 -8.82 14.08
C VAL A 300 -13.27 -8.76 14.76
N TYR A 301 -14.31 -8.30 14.06
CA TYR A 301 -15.69 -8.29 14.57
C TYR A 301 -16.15 -9.68 15.01
N ASN A 302 -15.92 -10.70 14.19
CA ASN A 302 -16.29 -12.08 14.52
C ASN A 302 -15.51 -12.62 15.72
N GLN A 303 -14.23 -12.29 15.84
CA GLN A 303 -13.41 -12.71 16.99
C GLN A 303 -13.86 -12.01 18.29
N ILE A 304 -14.16 -10.71 18.24
CA ILE A 304 -14.72 -9.98 19.38
C ILE A 304 -16.07 -10.59 19.79
N LYS A 305 -16.95 -10.89 18.83
CA LYS A 305 -18.25 -11.53 19.11
C LYS A 305 -18.09 -12.90 19.79
N LYS A 306 -17.11 -13.70 19.37
CA LYS A 306 -16.79 -14.98 20.04
C LYS A 306 -16.27 -14.75 21.46
N ALA A 307 -15.34 -13.83 21.65
CA ALA A 307 -14.80 -13.49 22.98
C ALA A 307 -15.89 -12.96 23.93
N GLN A 308 -16.80 -12.12 23.43
CA GLN A 308 -17.94 -11.62 24.20
C GLN A 308 -18.88 -12.74 24.63
N ARG A 309 -19.18 -13.71 23.75
CA ARG A 309 -20.01 -14.87 24.11
C ARG A 309 -19.34 -15.72 25.19
N ALA A 310 -18.05 -16.00 25.06
CA ALA A 310 -17.29 -16.75 26.06
C ALA A 310 -17.23 -16.00 27.41
N GLY A 311 -17.02 -14.68 27.38
CA GLY A 311 -17.05 -13.84 28.57
C GLY A 311 -18.41 -13.87 29.28
N ARG A 312 -19.51 -13.78 28.54
CA ARG A 312 -20.86 -13.91 29.11
C ARG A 312 -21.09 -15.28 29.75
N MET A 313 -20.61 -16.37 29.14
CA MET A 313 -20.71 -17.72 29.73
C MET A 313 -19.97 -17.81 31.06
N LEU A 314 -18.78 -17.23 31.17
CA LEU A 314 -18.01 -17.22 32.43
C LEU A 314 -18.69 -16.39 33.53
N ILE A 315 -19.22 -15.22 33.18
CA ILE A 315 -19.98 -14.37 34.13
C ILE A 315 -21.22 -15.11 34.62
N ASN A 316 -21.97 -15.73 33.72
CA ASN A 316 -23.16 -16.51 34.09
C ASN A 316 -22.77 -17.70 35.00
N GLN A 317 -21.69 -18.42 34.67
CA GLN A 317 -21.20 -19.53 35.49
C GLN A 317 -20.79 -19.07 36.90
N GLN A 318 -20.14 -17.91 37.02
CA GLN A 318 -19.81 -17.32 38.32
C GLN A 318 -21.08 -16.92 39.09
N GLN A 319 -22.04 -16.28 38.43
CA GLN A 319 -23.31 -15.92 39.05
C GLN A 319 -24.09 -17.15 39.55
N ASP A 320 -24.10 -18.24 38.78
CA ASP A 320 -24.76 -19.48 39.19
C ASP A 320 -24.04 -20.13 40.38
N SER A 321 -22.70 -20.10 40.41
CA SER A 321 -21.95 -20.58 41.57
C SER A 321 -22.25 -19.76 42.84
N LEU A 322 -22.33 -18.43 42.74
CA LEU A 322 -22.68 -17.56 43.87
C LEU A 322 -24.11 -17.80 44.36
N LYS A 323 -25.08 -17.96 43.43
CA LYS A 323 -26.46 -18.31 43.78
C LYS A 323 -26.54 -19.65 44.51
N ASN A 324 -25.76 -20.65 44.08
CA ASN A 324 -25.72 -21.95 44.74
C ASN A 324 -25.13 -21.88 46.15
N VAL A 325 -24.05 -21.13 46.35
CA VAL A 325 -23.48 -20.87 47.69
C VAL A 325 -24.47 -20.13 48.58
N GLN A 326 -25.14 -19.10 48.08
CA GLN A 326 -26.18 -18.38 48.83
C GLN A 326 -27.32 -19.31 49.24
N LYS A 327 -27.79 -20.18 48.33
CA LYS A 327 -28.83 -21.16 48.65
C LYS A 327 -28.39 -22.16 49.72
N ALA A 328 -27.14 -22.64 49.67
CA ALA A 328 -26.60 -23.54 50.67
C ALA A 328 -26.53 -22.87 52.06
N LEU A 329 -26.06 -21.62 52.12
CA LEU A 329 -26.01 -20.84 53.36
C LEU A 329 -27.40 -20.58 53.95
N VAL A 330 -28.37 -20.19 53.11
CA VAL A 330 -29.76 -19.99 53.56
C VAL A 330 -30.37 -21.28 54.09
N LYS A 331 -30.04 -22.42 53.47
CA LYS A 331 -30.47 -23.73 53.96
C LYS A 331 -29.88 -24.04 55.34
N GLU A 332 -28.58 -23.87 55.53
CA GLU A 332 -27.93 -24.07 56.84
C GLU A 332 -28.53 -23.16 57.92
N ILE A 333 -28.79 -21.89 57.60
CA ILE A 333 -29.43 -20.96 58.53
C ILE A 333 -30.85 -21.44 58.90
N ASN A 334 -31.62 -21.92 57.93
CA ASN A 334 -32.96 -22.42 58.18
C ASN A 334 -32.96 -23.74 58.97
N ASP A 335 -32.01 -24.64 58.72
CA ASP A 335 -31.86 -25.89 59.47
C ASP A 335 -31.54 -25.64 60.97
N MET A 336 -30.94 -24.47 61.27
CA MET A 336 -30.66 -24.01 62.64
C MET A 336 -31.84 -23.30 63.32
N LYS A 337 -32.94 -22.99 62.61
CA LYS A 337 -34.12 -22.33 63.20
C LYS A 337 -35.04 -23.34 63.88
N CYS A 338 -35.68 -22.94 64.98
CA CYS A 338 -36.63 -23.75 65.73
C CYS A 338 -37.77 -24.26 64.84
N ASP A 339 -37.98 -25.59 64.79
CA ASP A 339 -39.00 -26.21 63.93
C ASP A 339 -40.45 -25.82 64.33
N LEU A 340 -40.63 -25.23 65.51
CA LEU A 340 -41.96 -24.86 66.05
C LEU A 340 -42.34 -23.41 65.75
N CYS A 341 -41.41 -22.45 65.89
CA CYS A 341 -41.69 -21.03 65.67
C CYS A 341 -41.02 -20.42 64.45
N ASN A 342 -40.01 -21.09 63.87
CA ASN A 342 -39.17 -20.60 62.77
C ASN A 342 -38.49 -19.23 63.01
N ASP A 343 -38.44 -18.77 64.26
CA ASP A 343 -38.00 -17.41 64.61
C ASP A 343 -36.67 -17.42 65.39
N GLN A 344 -36.54 -18.27 66.41
CA GLN A 344 -35.32 -18.41 67.21
C GLN A 344 -34.51 -19.65 66.83
N ASN A 345 -33.19 -19.63 67.06
CA ASN A 345 -32.33 -20.78 66.79
C ASN A 345 -32.64 -21.96 67.72
N LYS A 346 -32.42 -23.19 67.22
CA LYS A 346 -32.53 -24.42 68.03
C LYS A 346 -31.44 -24.38 69.10
N GLN A 347 -31.83 -24.56 70.36
CA GLN A 347 -30.92 -24.57 71.51
C GLN A 347 -31.17 -25.75 72.45
N MET A 348 -32.19 -26.57 72.17
CA MET A 348 -32.67 -27.59 73.09
C MET A 348 -32.54 -29.00 72.48
N ILE A 349 -31.79 -29.89 73.13
CA ILE A 349 -31.64 -31.30 72.79
C ILE A 349 -32.60 -32.15 73.64
N TYR A 350 -33.35 -33.03 73.00
CA TYR A 350 -34.26 -33.97 73.67
C TYR A 350 -33.59 -35.31 73.96
N LYS A 351 -33.60 -35.78 75.21
CA LYS A 351 -33.13 -37.11 75.61
C LYS A 351 -34.30 -38.11 75.77
N PRO A 352 -34.07 -39.41 75.49
CA PRO A 352 -32.78 -40.03 75.13
C PRO A 352 -32.43 -39.92 73.64
N CYS A 353 -33.28 -39.33 72.80
CA CYS A 353 -33.11 -39.41 71.34
C CYS A 353 -31.97 -38.55 70.76
N GLY A 354 -31.48 -37.54 71.48
CA GLY A 354 -30.37 -36.67 71.05
C GLY A 354 -30.72 -35.63 69.99
N HIS A 355 -31.99 -35.47 69.62
CA HIS A 355 -32.39 -34.52 68.58
C HIS A 355 -32.40 -33.08 69.08
N LEU A 356 -31.74 -32.18 68.34
CA LEU A 356 -31.81 -30.72 68.50
C LEU A 356 -32.98 -30.19 67.66
N VAL A 357 -34.07 -29.76 68.30
CA VAL A 357 -35.35 -29.54 67.58
C VAL A 357 -35.89 -28.12 67.71
N CYS A 358 -35.78 -27.50 68.90
CA CYS A 358 -36.48 -26.24 69.17
C CYS A 358 -35.64 -25.24 69.98
N CYS A 359 -36.12 -24.00 70.03
CA CYS A 359 -35.58 -22.95 70.89
C CYS A 359 -36.08 -23.09 72.34
N LYS A 360 -35.42 -22.37 73.25
CA LYS A 360 -35.74 -22.37 74.68
C LYS A 360 -37.20 -21.99 74.97
N SER A 361 -37.71 -20.95 74.32
CA SER A 361 -39.09 -20.46 74.51
C SER A 361 -40.12 -21.52 74.11
N CYS A 362 -39.96 -22.17 72.96
CA CYS A 362 -40.87 -23.22 72.52
C CYS A 362 -40.78 -24.49 73.37
N SER A 363 -39.60 -24.87 73.86
CA SER A 363 -39.43 -26.04 74.73
C SER A 363 -40.18 -25.92 76.06
N THR A 364 -40.39 -24.69 76.53
CA THR A 364 -41.07 -24.39 77.80
C THR A 364 -42.60 -24.37 77.65
N SER A 365 -43.11 -24.37 76.41
CA SER A 365 -44.54 -24.49 76.15
C SER A 365 -45.04 -25.88 76.57
N LYS A 366 -46.00 -25.92 77.50
CA LYS A 366 -46.37 -27.08 78.34
C LYS A 366 -46.85 -28.37 77.65
N ASN A 367 -46.84 -28.46 76.32
CA ASN A 367 -47.51 -29.53 75.56
C ASN A 367 -46.58 -30.46 74.75
N ILE A 368 -45.26 -30.42 74.95
CA ILE A 368 -44.32 -31.25 74.17
C ILE A 368 -43.83 -32.44 75.01
N GLN A 369 -44.41 -33.62 74.78
CA GLN A 369 -44.03 -34.87 75.47
C GLN A 369 -43.27 -35.87 74.56
N LEU A 370 -43.35 -35.68 73.24
CA LEU A 370 -42.74 -36.53 72.22
C LEU A 370 -41.82 -35.70 71.31
N CYS A 371 -40.69 -36.26 70.91
CA CYS A 371 -39.77 -35.64 69.96
C CYS A 371 -40.40 -35.57 68.56
N GLN A 372 -40.46 -34.38 67.96
CA GLN A 372 -41.06 -34.18 66.64
C GLN A 372 -40.32 -34.88 65.49
N ILE A 373 -39.08 -35.30 65.70
CA ILE A 373 -38.26 -35.97 64.67
C ILE A 373 -38.46 -37.49 64.69
N CYS A 374 -38.58 -38.09 65.88
CA CYS A 374 -38.56 -39.57 66.02
C CYS A 374 -39.71 -40.14 66.85
N ASN A 375 -40.64 -39.30 67.32
CA ASN A 375 -41.79 -39.67 68.15
C ASN A 375 -41.46 -40.44 69.44
N LYS A 376 -40.20 -40.40 69.91
CA LYS A 376 -39.81 -40.95 71.22
C LYS A 376 -40.20 -40.01 72.35
N GLN A 377 -40.56 -40.58 73.51
CA GLN A 377 -40.86 -39.82 74.72
C GLN A 377 -39.66 -39.03 75.21
N ILE A 378 -39.88 -37.75 75.51
CA ILE A 378 -38.86 -36.83 76.01
C ILE A 378 -38.79 -37.00 77.53
N THR A 379 -37.64 -37.44 78.04
CA THR A 379 -37.42 -37.62 79.48
C THR A 379 -36.68 -36.42 80.08
N GLU A 380 -35.80 -35.79 79.30
CA GLU A 380 -34.96 -34.67 79.73
C GLU A 380 -34.70 -33.75 78.53
N ILE A 381 -34.60 -32.44 78.78
CA ILE A 381 -34.27 -31.44 77.77
C ILE A 381 -33.01 -30.72 78.22
N VAL A 382 -31.99 -30.71 77.36
CA VAL A 382 -30.69 -30.08 77.63
C VAL A 382 -30.52 -28.85 76.75
N GLU A 383 -30.24 -27.71 77.37
CA GLU A 383 -29.87 -26.49 76.67
C GLU A 383 -28.40 -26.54 76.26
N ILE A 384 -28.11 -26.18 75.00
CA ILE A 384 -26.76 -26.09 74.46
C ILE A 384 -26.43 -24.65 74.07
N TYR A 385 -25.17 -24.28 74.28
CA TYR A 385 -24.61 -23.01 73.87
C TYR A 385 -23.60 -23.25 72.76
N PHE A 386 -23.86 -22.68 71.58
CA PHE A 386 -22.87 -22.65 70.50
C PHE A 386 -21.83 -21.59 70.87
N SER A 387 -20.57 -22.04 71.03
CA SER A 387 -19.41 -21.19 71.34
C SER A 387 -18.87 -20.49 70.10
#